data_AF-A0A9X2K917-F1
#
_entry.id   AF-A0A9X2K917-F1
#
_cell.length_a   1.000
_cell.length_b   1.000
_cell.length_c   1.000
_cell.angle_alpha   90.00
_cell.angle_beta   90.00
_cell.angle_gamma   90.00
#
_symmetry.space_group_name_H-M   'P 1'
#
loop_
_entity.id
_entity.type
_entity.pdbx_description
1 polymer ?
#
loop_
_entity_poly.entity_id
_entity_poly.type
_entity_poly.pdbx_seq_one_letter_code
_entity_poly.pdbx_strand_id
1 'polypeptide(L)' 'MPEMSEAELVAERVNQHPTGPTEPDEEEVLRRLYGEADSGGIYRGEPQS' A
#
# COMPACT_ATOMS: atom_id res chain seq x y z
N MET A 1 -2.39 -18.10 -34.45
CA MET A 1 -1.88 -17.10 -33.49
C MET A 1 -0.38 -17.34 -33.40
N PRO A 2 0.50 -16.37 -33.71
CA PRO A 2 1.92 -16.55 -33.43
C PRO A 2 2.07 -16.74 -31.91
N GLU A 3 2.80 -17.77 -31.49
CA GLU A 3 3.14 -17.96 -30.08
C GLU A 3 4.16 -16.89 -29.69
N MET A 4 3.81 -16.06 -28.71
CA MET A 4 4.73 -15.07 -28.15
C MET A 4 5.88 -15.81 -27.47
N SER A 5 7.09 -15.28 -27.61
CA SER A 5 8.26 -15.80 -26.91
C SER A 5 8.10 -15.66 -25.40
N GLU A 6 8.80 -16.51 -24.64
CA GLU A 6 8.82 -16.40 -23.17
C GLU A 6 9.27 -15.00 -22.71
N ALA A 7 10.19 -14.36 -23.44
CA ALA A 7 10.64 -12.99 -23.17
C ALA A 7 9.53 -11.96 -23.34
N GLU A 8 8.68 -12.09 -24.37
CA GLU A 8 7.54 -11.21 -24.60
C GLU A 8 6.45 -11.40 -23.54
N LEU A 9 6.19 -12.65 -23.12
CA LEU A 9 5.25 -12.97 -22.05
C LEU A 9 5.69 -12.42 -20.69
N VAL A 10 6.99 -12.46 -20.40
CA VAL A 10 7.57 -11.88 -19.19
C VAL A 10 7.48 -10.35 -19.23
N ALA A 11 7.81 -9.71 -20.36
CA ALA A 11 7.70 -8.27 -20.51
C ALA A 11 6.25 -7.75 -20.36
N GLU A 12 5.27 -8.48 -20.90
CA GLU A 12 3.86 -8.14 -20.78
C GLU A 12 3.32 -8.32 -19.34
N ARG A 13 3.79 -9.32 -18.60
CA ARG A 13 3.28 -9.65 -17.25
C ARG A 13 4.01 -8.97 -16.09
N VAL A 14 5.29 -8.68 -16.21
CA VAL A 14 6.09 -8.11 -15.10
C VAL A 14 5.79 -6.63 -14.89
N ASN A 15 5.27 -5.95 -15.90
CA ASN A 15 5.02 -4.50 -15.87
C ASN A 15 3.53 -4.12 -15.66
N GLN A 16 2.74 -5.00 -15.02
CA GLN A 16 1.31 -4.76 -14.74
C GLN A 16 1.02 -4.40 -13.29
N HIS A 17 1.99 -3.84 -12.56
CA HIS A 17 1.65 -3.25 -11.27
C HIS A 17 0.82 -1.97 -11.50
N PRO A 18 -0.33 -1.81 -10.82
CA PRO A 18 -1.05 -0.55 -10.87
C PRO A 18 -0.10 0.57 -10.46
N THR A 19 -0.04 1.63 -11.27
CA THR A 19 0.76 2.80 -10.95
C THR A 19 0.13 3.50 -9.76
N GLY A 20 0.77 3.44 -8.60
CA GLY A 20 0.32 4.10 -7.38
C GLY A 20 0.65 3.31 -6.12
N PRO A 21 0.35 3.86 -4.94
CA PRO A 21 0.45 3.14 -3.69
C PRO A 21 -0.45 1.90 -3.75
N THR A 22 0.12 0.73 -3.50
CA THR A 22 -0.65 -0.52 -3.37
C THR A 22 -1.30 -0.65 -1.99
N GLU A 23 -0.89 0.20 -1.05
CA GLU A 23 -1.31 0.22 0.34
C GLU A 23 -1.62 1.68 0.75
N PRO A 24 -2.54 1.89 1.71
CA PRO A 24 -2.75 3.19 2.31
C PRO A 24 -1.48 3.68 3.01
N ASP A 25 -1.33 5.00 3.08
CA ASP A 25 -0.19 5.61 3.78
C ASP A 25 -0.18 5.22 5.27
N GLU A 26 1.02 5.06 5.83
CA GLU A 26 1.18 4.66 7.23
C GLU A 26 0.48 5.64 8.17
N GLU A 27 0.52 6.94 7.89
CA GLU A 27 -0.15 7.97 8.70
C GLU A 27 -1.68 7.82 8.63
N GLU A 28 -2.22 7.47 7.46
CA GLU A 28 -3.65 7.17 7.29
C GLU A 28 -4.07 5.95 8.10
N VAL A 29 -3.27 4.88 8.03
CA VAL A 29 -3.50 3.64 8.79
C VAL A 29 -3.46 3.91 10.28
N LEU A 30 -2.41 4.59 10.76
CA LEU A 30 -2.22 4.91 12.18
C LEU A 30 -3.36 5.77 12.70
N ARG A 31 -3.79 6.79 11.95
CA ARG A 31 -4.92 7.66 12.32
C ARG A 31 -6.24 6.89 12.42
N ARG A 32 -6.48 5.98 11.49
CA ARG A 32 -7.69 5.14 11.50
C ARG A 32 -7.74 4.18 12.68
N LEU A 33 -6.59 3.63 13.08
CA LEU A 33 -6.51 2.65 14.16
C LEU A 33 -6.45 3.30 15.55
N TYR A 34 -5.77 4.43 15.67
CA TYR A 34 -5.38 4.99 16.96
C TYR A 34 -5.88 6.42 17.21
N GLY A 35 -6.57 7.03 16.24
CA GLY A 35 -6.99 8.44 16.31
C GLY A 35 -5.88 9.42 15.93
N GLU A 36 -6.06 10.69 16.26
CA GLU A 36 -5.04 11.71 16.01
C GLU A 36 -3.80 11.49 16.90
N ALA A 37 -2.62 11.84 16.37
CA ALA A 37 -1.40 11.82 17.14
C ALA A 37 -1.42 12.88 18.26
N ASP A 38 -0.71 12.61 19.35
CA ASP A 38 -0.50 13.61 20.39
C ASP A 38 0.47 14.72 19.92
N SER A 39 0.73 15.71 20.77
CA SER A 39 1.64 16.83 20.44
C SER A 39 3.09 16.41 20.16
N GLY A 40 3.45 15.15 20.48
CA GLY A 40 4.74 14.54 20.14
C GLY A 40 4.71 13.71 18.87
N GLY A 41 3.58 13.65 18.16
CA GLY A 41 3.42 12.81 16.96
C GLY A 41 3.21 11.32 17.28
N ILE A 42 2.87 10.96 18.52
CA ILE A 42 2.69 9.56 18.92
C ILE A 42 1.21 9.16 18.87
N TYR A 43 0.93 8.08 18.15
CA TYR A 43 -0.37 7.42 18.10
C TYR A 43 -0.51 6.43 19.26
N ARG A 44 -1.42 6.69 20.21
CA ARG A 44 -1.55 5.86 21.43
C ARG A 44 -2.80 4.99 21.49
N GLY A 45 -3.78 5.25 20.62
CA GLY A 45 -5.09 4.60 20.69
C GLY A 45 -5.94 5.12 21.85
N GLU A 46 -7.25 5.06 21.69
CA GLU A 46 -8.19 5.25 22.80
C GLU A 46 -7.95 4.14 23.85
N PRO A 47 -7.87 4.46 25.16
CA PRO A 47 -7.88 3.44 26.18
C PRO A 47 -9.26 2.76 26.16
N GLN A 48 -9.32 1.49 25.72
CA GLN A 48 -10.53 0.68 25.87
C GLN A 48 -10.89 0.63 27.37
N SER A 49 -12.02 1.25 27.72
CA SER A 49 -12.58 1.28 29.08
C SER A 49 -13.60 0.16 29.28
#